data_AF-A0A972E9Q5-F1
#
_entry.id   AF-A0A972E9Q5-F1
#
_cell.length_a   1.000
_cell.length_b   1.000
_cell.length_c   1.000
_cell.angle_alpha   90.00
_cell.angle_beta   90.00
_cell.angle_gamma   90.00
#
_symmetry.space_group_name_H-M   'P 1'
#
loop_
_entity.id
_entity.type
_entity.pdbx_description
1 polymer ?
#
loop_
_entity_poly.entity_id
_entity_poly.type
_entity_poly.pdbx_seq_one_letter_code
_entity_poly.pdbx_strand_id
1 'polypeptide(L)' 'MNDFEHRYDDIIGLPHPDPDPRRHPRMPIGDRAAQFAPFAALTGFGEVIDDTAGRHIAEQPEMYGDLTDPMEETIV' A
#
# COMPACT_ATOMS: atom_id res chain seq x y z
N MET A 1 24.40 -8.78 -27.71
CA MET A 1 24.62 -8.44 -26.30
C MET A 1 23.29 -7.97 -25.75
N ASN A 2 22.94 -8.40 -24.54
CA ASN A 2 21.61 -8.19 -23.99
C ASN A 2 21.61 -6.85 -23.24
N ASP A 3 21.34 -5.77 -23.97
CA ASP A 3 21.47 -4.40 -23.47
C ASP A 3 20.51 -4.07 -22.31
N PHE A 4 19.61 -5.00 -21.92
CA PHE A 4 18.74 -4.91 -20.75
C PHE A 4 19.42 -5.27 -19.43
N GLU A 5 20.51 -6.04 -19.48
CA GLU A 5 21.14 -6.63 -18.29
C GLU A 5 21.96 -5.60 -17.49
N HIS A 6 22.34 -4.48 -18.11
CA HIS A 6 23.22 -3.45 -17.54
C HIS A 6 22.65 -2.02 -17.61
N ARG A 7 21.34 -1.87 -17.84
CA ARG A 7 20.70 -0.55 -18.09
C ARG A 7 20.81 0.46 -16.95
N TYR A 8 21.11 0.00 -15.75
CA TYR A 8 21.06 0.82 -14.53
C TYR A 8 22.30 0.64 -13.65
N ASP A 9 23.34 -0.02 -14.15
CA ASP A 9 24.58 -0.29 -13.39
C ASP A 9 25.28 1.01 -12.97
N ASP A 10 25.07 2.09 -13.72
CA ASP A 10 25.58 3.43 -13.45
C ASP A 10 24.82 4.18 -12.35
N ILE A 11 23.60 3.76 -12.00
CA ILE A 11 22.75 4.43 -11.00
C ILE A 11 22.38 3.58 -9.77
N ILE A 12 22.41 2.25 -9.87
CA ILE A 12 21.90 1.35 -8.81
C ILE A 12 22.67 1.43 -7.49
N GLY A 13 23.96 1.79 -7.56
CA GLY A 13 24.85 1.93 -6.39
C GLY A 13 25.07 3.38 -5.95
N LEU A 14 24.41 4.35 -6.57
CA LEU A 14 24.61 5.75 -6.21
C LEU A 14 24.11 6.01 -4.78
N PRO A 15 24.80 6.85 -4.00
CA PRO A 15 24.31 7.26 -2.69
C PRO A 15 22.94 7.90 -2.87
N HIS A 16 21.97 7.46 -2.06
CA HIS A 16 20.68 8.13 -1.99
C HIS A 16 20.92 9.59 -1.59
N PRO A 17 20.40 10.58 -2.33
CA PRO A 17 20.53 11.97 -1.94
C PRO A 17 19.80 12.20 -0.62
N ASP A 18 20.54 12.24 0.48
CA ASP A 18 19.95 12.63 1.75
C ASP A 18 19.64 14.14 1.68
N PRO A 19 18.37 14.54 1.83
CA PRO A 19 18.03 15.95 1.85
C PRO A 19 18.69 16.60 3.07
N ASP A 20 19.24 17.82 2.92
CA ASP A 20 19.82 18.58 4.04
C ASP A 20 18.76 18.70 5.15
N PRO A 21 18.94 18.07 6.33
CA PRO A 21 17.93 18.05 7.37
C PRO A 21 17.56 19.45 7.88
N ARG A 22 18.41 20.45 7.64
CA ARG A 22 18.17 21.85 8.00
C ARG A 22 17.32 22.59 6.96
N ARG A 23 17.29 22.12 5.71
CA ARG A 23 16.48 22.70 4.62
C ARG A 23 15.16 21.96 4.43
N HIS A 24 15.16 20.64 4.62
CA HIS A 24 13.99 19.77 4.49
C HIS A 24 13.92 18.79 5.68
N PRO A 25 13.56 19.27 6.87
CA PRO A 25 13.37 18.41 8.03
C PRO A 25 12.30 17.35 7.72
N ARG A 26 12.56 16.10 8.12
CA ARG A 26 11.59 15.02 7.98
C ARG A 26 10.40 15.28 8.90
N MET A 27 9.19 15.05 8.39
CA MET A 27 7.97 15.16 9.17
C MET A 27 7.98 14.15 10.34
N PRO A 28 7.75 14.58 11.59
CA PRO A 28 7.60 13.69 12.74
C PRO A 28 6.51 12.63 12.52
N ILE A 29 6.66 11.45 13.15
CA ILE A 29 5.69 10.35 12.96
C ILE A 29 4.27 10.71 13.41
N GLY A 30 4.12 11.53 14.45
CA GLY A 30 2.82 12.01 14.93
C GLY A 30 2.13 12.90 13.90
N ASP A 31 2.87 13.82 13.29
CA ASP A 31 2.36 14.70 12.23
C ASP A 31 2.00 13.90 10.97
N ARG A 32 2.75 12.82 10.68
CA ARG A 32 2.37 11.84 9.63
C ARG A 32 1.03 11.16 9.96
N ALA A 33 0.83 10.73 11.20
CA ALA A 33 -0.40 10.06 11.63
C ALA A 33 -1.61 11.01 11.66
N ALA A 34 -1.39 12.30 11.96
CA ALA A 34 -2.46 13.31 11.99
C ALA A 34 -3.18 13.48 10.64
N GLN A 35 -2.51 13.18 9.51
CA GLN A 35 -3.15 13.16 8.18
C GLN A 35 -4.33 12.18 8.12
N PHE A 36 -4.28 11.11 8.92
CA PHE A 36 -5.30 10.07 8.99
C PHE A 36 -6.26 10.25 10.17
N ALA A 37 -6.09 11.29 11.00
CA ALA A 37 -7.00 11.61 12.10
C ALA A 37 -8.48 11.76 11.68
N PRO A 38 -8.81 12.33 10.50
CA PRO A 38 -10.21 12.41 10.04
C PRO A 38 -10.89 11.05 9.86
N PHE A 39 -10.12 9.97 9.72
CA PHE A 39 -10.61 8.61 9.50
C PHE A 39 -10.47 7.73 10.76
N ALA A 40 -10.08 8.30 11.90
CA ALA A 40 -9.95 7.54 13.14
C ALA A 40 -11.26 6.84 13.54
N ALA A 41 -12.42 7.42 13.20
CA ALA A 41 -13.71 6.78 13.47
C ALA A 41 -13.92 5.46 12.68
N LEU A 42 -13.18 5.22 11.60
CA LEU A 42 -13.28 3.98 10.81
C LEU A 42 -12.56 2.79 11.47
N THR A 43 -11.76 3.02 12.51
CA THR A 43 -11.17 1.91 13.26
C THR A 43 -12.28 1.12 13.97
N GLY A 44 -12.35 -0.18 13.72
CA GLY A 44 -13.41 -1.05 14.25
C GLY A 44 -14.57 -1.33 13.29
N PHE A 45 -14.59 -0.72 12.09
CA PHE A 45 -15.58 -1.04 11.04
C PHE A 45 -15.18 -2.22 10.15
N GLY A 46 -14.07 -2.92 10.45
CA GLY A 46 -13.58 -4.05 9.65
C GLY A 46 -14.65 -5.13 9.45
N GLU A 47 -15.26 -5.59 10.55
CA GLU A 47 -16.33 -6.60 10.48
C GLU A 47 -17.51 -6.16 9.62
N VAL A 48 -17.92 -4.88 9.70
CA VAL A 48 -19.02 -4.33 8.90
C VAL A 48 -18.66 -4.26 7.41
N ILE A 49 -17.41 -3.92 7.09
CA ILE A 49 -16.91 -3.88 5.72
C ILE A 49 -16.89 -5.29 5.13
N ASP A 50 -16.36 -6.27 5.86
CA ASP A 50 -16.28 -7.66 5.41
C ASP A 50 -17.66 -8.26 5.17
N ASP A 51 -18.58 -8.04 6.11
CA ASP A 51 -19.98 -8.45 6.02
C ASP A 51 -20.68 -7.84 4.80
N THR A 52 -20.44 -6.55 4.53
CA THR A 52 -21.04 -5.84 3.40
C THR A 52 -20.46 -6.31 2.08
N ALA A 53 -19.14 -6.55 2.03
CA ALA A 53 -18.46 -7.11 0.87
C ALA A 53 -18.99 -8.51 0.53
N GLY A 54 -19.14 -9.39 1.53
CA GLY A 54 -19.69 -10.73 1.35
C GLY A 54 -21.12 -10.71 0.79
N ARG A 55 -21.99 -9.82 1.27
CA ARG A 55 -23.35 -9.65 0.71
C ARG A 55 -23.32 -9.17 -0.74
N HIS A 56 -22.48 -8.19 -1.04
CA HIS A 56 -22.37 -7.65 -2.40
C HIS A 56 -21.83 -8.70 -3.40
N ILE A 57 -20.88 -9.54 -2.99
CA ILE A 57 -20.38 -10.67 -3.78
C ILE A 57 -21.49 -11.71 -4.01
N ALA A 58 -22.27 -12.04 -2.98
CA ALA A 58 -23.39 -12.97 -3.11
C ALA A 58 -24.51 -12.46 -4.03
N GLU A 59 -24.73 -11.14 -4.07
CA GLU A 59 -25.70 -10.50 -4.96
C GLU A 59 -25.21 -10.37 -6.41
N GLN A 60 -23.89 -10.25 -6.63
CA GLN A 60 -23.28 -10.09 -7.96
C GLN A 60 -22.13 -11.09 -8.20
N PRO A 61 -22.42 -12.41 -8.19
CA PRO A 61 -21.40 -13.45 -8.27
C PRO A 61 -20.62 -13.42 -9.59
N GLU A 62 -21.26 -13.03 -10.70
CA GLU A 62 -20.64 -12.95 -12.03
C GLU A 62 -19.54 -11.85 -12.11
N MET A 63 -19.58 -10.85 -11.24
CA MET A 63 -18.63 -9.72 -11.23
C MET A 63 -17.40 -10.00 -10.35
N TYR A 64 -17.59 -10.76 -9.27
CA TYR A 64 -16.58 -11.01 -8.24
C TYR A 64 -16.13 -12.48 -8.16
N GLY A 65 -16.56 -13.34 -9.09
CA GLY A 65 -16.28 -14.78 -9.06
C GLY A 65 -14.80 -15.17 -9.11
N ASP A 66 -13.91 -14.26 -9.53
CA ASP A 66 -12.45 -14.46 -9.52
C ASP A 66 -11.78 -14.05 -8.19
N LEU A 67 -12.46 -13.24 -7.36
CA LEU A 67 -11.97 -12.82 -6.03
C LEU A 67 -12.25 -13.85 -4.93
N THR A 68 -12.97 -14.93 -5.25
CA THR A 68 -13.21 -16.04 -4.31
C THR A 68 -12.08 -17.06 -4.28
N ASP A 69 -11.10 -16.95 -5.18
CA ASP A 69 -9.85 -17.69 -5.02
C ASP A 69 -9.14 -17.13 -3.77
N PRO A 70 -8.70 -17.97 -2.83
CA PRO A 70 -8.02 -17.49 -1.64
C PRO A 70 -6.82 -16.67 -2.11
N MET A 71 -6.78 -15.39 -1.75
CA MET A 71 -5.58 -14.58 -1.88
C MET A 71 -4.45 -15.36 -1.22
N GLU A 72 -3.54 -15.96 -2.00
CA GLU A 72 -2.39 -16.64 -1.41
C GLU A 72 -1.64 -15.60 -0.59
N GLU A 73 -1.81 -15.69 0.72
CA GLU A 73 -1.13 -14.88 1.71
C GLU A 73 0.35 -15.32 1.71
N THR A 74 1.11 -14.84 0.73
CA THR A 74 2.58 -14.83 0.77
C THR A 74 3.03 -13.38 0.82
N ILE A 75 3.03 -12.83 2.03
CA ILE A 75 3.92 -11.75 2.41
C ILE A 75 4.77 -12.29 3.55
N VAL A 76 5.93 -12.85 3.18
CA VAL A 76 7.10 -13.01 4.06
C VAL A 76 8.15 -12.03 3.57
#